data_AF-A0A368U9M9-F1
#
_entry.id   AF-A0A368U9M9-F1
#
_cell.length_a   1.000
_cell.length_b   1.000
_cell.length_c   1.000
_cell.angle_alpha   90.00
_cell.angle_beta   90.00
_cell.angle_gamma   90.00
#
_symmetry.space_group_name_H-M   'P 1'
#
loop_
_entity.id
_entity.type
_entity.pdbx_description
1 polymer ?
#
loop_
_entity_poly.entity_id
_entity_poly.type
_entity_poly.pdbx_seq_one_letter_code
_entity_poly.pdbx_strand_id
1 'polypeptide(L)'
;MPGTTCEVCMKRTQGGWISLEIIGAILVIAAISPMLFGWYMNYQNSLTSQVTASHLSRLTAAVESYTKSNWSTLHSQATSAGAAEIDHATLVAEGYLPADFSMINPLDQDYEVIAIPGPDDSLTILIAGTDGSPGHNGTLTGDDLNLVTRIAPAVVRASGINAGYIPYTQLPGSSPTVFEGPDGAWTFDFSSNAALAGLDIFQGSVASLIHLESGAINNDYLYRSNIGIPELNRMETTLDMHGNDIVDGGTILARDVVIDDVKIDGQPASLSRAVFVMTRMRPNQTISKPECPTYSDGTVSTPLVFVAVDGAPTGGTSGAGMTIATTSGNVTGVVQSVRTDAVDNGSNWTLRMQVYIQGGTAGTTGNWYTVNAASGANWEASLMVGTKCS
;
A
#
# COMPACT_ATOMS: atom_id res chain seq x y z
N MET A 1 -109.14 42.05 24.98
CA MET A 1 -107.97 42.49 25.79
C MET A 1 -106.95 41.36 25.82
N PRO A 2 -105.81 41.48 25.11
CA PRO A 2 -104.61 40.73 25.43
C PRO A 2 -103.45 41.69 25.78
N GLY A 3 -102.79 41.44 26.92
CA GLY A 3 -101.66 42.23 27.40
C GLY A 3 -100.31 41.72 26.89
N THR A 4 -99.64 42.57 26.10
CA THR A 4 -98.23 43.00 26.19
C THR A 4 -97.10 42.03 26.62
N THR A 5 -96.20 41.77 25.65
CA THR A 5 -94.72 41.93 25.64
C THR A 5 -93.84 41.39 26.78
N CYS A 6 -92.80 40.60 26.46
CA CYS A 6 -91.41 41.11 26.41
C CYS A 6 -90.41 40.05 25.93
N GLU A 7 -89.48 40.51 25.10
CA GLU A 7 -88.20 39.93 24.70
C GLU A 7 -87.25 39.81 25.93
N VAL A 8 -86.27 38.89 25.88
CA VAL A 8 -84.84 39.10 26.24
C VAL A 8 -84.13 37.86 26.83
N CYS A 9 -82.98 37.61 26.18
CA CYS A 9 -81.71 36.98 26.60
C CYS A 9 -81.66 35.58 27.21
N MET A 10 -81.03 34.70 26.42
CA MET A 10 -80.07 33.72 26.93
C MET A 10 -79.11 34.37 27.94
N LYS A 11 -79.08 33.83 29.16
CA LYS A 11 -77.88 33.86 29.99
C LYS A 11 -77.48 32.42 30.26
N ARG A 12 -76.67 31.85 29.35
CA ARG A 12 -75.87 30.67 29.68
C ARG A 12 -74.82 31.13 30.68
N THR A 13 -75.09 30.93 31.95
CA THR A 13 -74.06 30.91 32.98
C THR A 13 -73.18 29.68 32.73
N GLN A 14 -72.03 29.88 32.09
CA GLN A 14 -70.91 28.96 32.23
C GLN A 14 -70.44 29.06 33.69
N GLY A 15 -71.09 28.28 34.56
CA GLY A 15 -70.57 27.98 35.88
C GLY A 15 -69.39 27.05 35.70
N GLY A 16 -68.19 27.61 35.63
CA GLY A 16 -66.95 26.85 35.55
C GLY A 16 -66.75 26.04 36.83
N TRP A 17 -67.14 24.77 36.81
CA TRP A 17 -66.60 23.77 37.71
C TRP A 17 -65.31 23.29 37.08
N ILE A 18 -64.22 24.04 37.27
CA ILE A 18 -62.90 23.42 37.15
C ILE A 18 -62.89 22.43 38.31
N SER A 19 -63.14 21.16 38.02
CA SER A 19 -63.15 20.12 39.05
C SER A 19 -61.80 20.11 39.76
N LEU A 20 -61.82 19.89 41.07
CA LEU A 20 -60.62 19.78 41.90
C LEU A 20 -59.60 18.80 41.30
N GLU A 21 -60.08 17.79 40.57
CA GLU A 21 -59.28 16.84 39.81
C GLU A 21 -58.49 17.46 38.65
N ILE A 22 -59.04 18.41 37.89
CA ILE A 22 -58.33 19.07 36.79
C ILE A 22 -57.22 19.97 37.36
N ILE A 23 -57.50 20.69 38.46
CA ILE A 23 -56.48 21.49 39.15
C ILE A 23 -55.39 20.57 39.74
N GLY A 24 -55.79 19.46 40.38
CA GLY A 24 -54.86 18.46 40.90
C GLY A 24 -53.98 17.83 39.82
N ALA A 25 -54.56 17.47 38.67
CA ALA A 25 -53.82 16.94 37.52
C ALA A 25 -52.83 17.95 36.95
N ILE A 26 -53.21 19.23 36.83
CA ILE A 26 -52.31 20.29 36.38
C ILE A 26 -51.16 20.48 37.36
N LEU A 27 -51.41 20.42 38.67
CA LEU A 27 -50.36 20.53 39.69
C LEU A 27 -49.39 19.35 39.64
N VAL A 28 -49.89 18.13 39.42
CA VAL A 28 -49.05 16.92 39.25
C VAL A 28 -48.21 17.02 37.97
N ILE A 29 -48.81 17.45 36.85
CA ILE A 29 -48.08 17.66 35.59
C ILE A 29 -47.02 18.75 35.78
N ALA A 30 -47.36 19.89 36.37
CA ALA A 30 -46.43 20.98 36.65
C ALA A 30 -45.28 20.56 37.57
N ALA A 31 -45.52 19.64 38.51
CA ALA A 31 -44.49 19.08 39.38
C ALA A 31 -43.55 18.12 38.63
N ILE A 32 -44.05 17.39 37.62
CA ILE A 32 -43.27 16.42 36.83
C ILE A 32 -42.58 17.07 35.62
N SER A 33 -43.10 18.19 35.10
CA SER A 33 -42.54 18.89 33.93
C SER A 33 -41.05 19.22 34.04
N PRO A 34 -40.50 19.71 35.17
CA PRO A 34 -39.06 19.97 35.30
C PRO A 34 -38.22 18.69 35.17
N MET A 35 -38.73 17.55 35.65
CA MET A 35 -38.04 16.26 35.53
C MET A 35 -38.04 15.76 34.08
N LEU A 36 -39.16 15.85 33.38
CA LEU A 36 -39.25 15.49 31.95
C LEU A 36 -38.38 16.39 31.08
N PHE A 37 -38.35 17.70 31.38
CA PHE A 37 -37.49 18.65 30.70
C PHE A 37 -36.01 18.36 30.94
N GLY A 38 -35.63 18.04 32.19
CA GLY A 38 -34.27 17.60 32.52
C GLY A 38 -33.87 16.33 31.77
N TRP A 39 -34.76 15.34 31.66
CA TRP A 39 -34.50 14.12 30.88
C TRP A 39 -34.34 14.40 29.39
N TYR A 40 -35.19 15.25 28.81
CA TYR A 40 -35.09 15.67 27.41
C TYR A 40 -33.77 16.41 27.14
N MET A 41 -33.38 17.34 28.00
CA MET A 41 -32.10 18.05 27.88
C MET A 41 -30.91 17.11 28.00
N ASN A 42 -30.95 16.15 28.91
CA ASN A 42 -29.91 15.13 29.04
C ASN A 42 -29.81 14.27 27.77
N TYR A 43 -30.96 13.89 27.20
CA TYR A 43 -31.01 13.13 25.96
C TYR A 43 -30.40 13.92 24.79
N GLN A 44 -30.76 15.19 24.64
CA GLN A 44 -30.16 16.06 23.61
C GLN A 44 -28.65 16.21 23.80
N ASN A 45 -28.19 16.49 25.03
CA ASN A 45 -26.76 16.57 25.33
C ASN A 45 -26.04 15.25 24.99
N SER A 46 -26.65 14.09 25.27
CA SER A 46 -26.09 12.79 24.90
C SER A 46 -26.04 12.56 23.38
N LEU A 47 -27.01 13.08 22.62
CA LEU A 47 -26.96 13.03 21.15
C LEU A 47 -25.85 13.94 20.62
N THR A 48 -25.79 15.20 21.06
CA THR A 48 -24.72 16.13 20.68
C THR A 48 -23.35 15.54 21.01
N SER A 49 -23.17 15.00 22.23
CA SER A 49 -21.90 14.38 22.62
C SER A 49 -21.51 13.21 21.72
N GLN A 50 -22.46 12.35 21.33
CA GLN A 50 -22.18 11.20 20.46
C GLN A 50 -21.87 11.63 19.02
N VAL A 51 -22.58 12.62 18.49
CA VAL A 51 -22.33 13.12 17.13
C VAL A 51 -20.99 13.84 17.07
N THR A 52 -20.69 14.72 18.03
CA THR A 52 -19.37 15.38 18.14
C THR A 52 -18.27 14.35 18.32
N ALA A 53 -18.48 13.30 19.11
CA ALA A 53 -17.50 12.24 19.29
C ALA A 53 -17.22 11.49 17.97
N SER A 54 -18.28 11.06 17.27
CA SER A 54 -18.11 10.41 15.96
C SER A 54 -17.43 11.32 14.95
N HIS A 55 -17.75 12.63 14.98
CA HIS A 55 -17.14 13.63 14.11
C HIS A 55 -15.65 13.78 14.38
N LEU A 56 -15.26 13.96 15.65
CA LEU A 56 -13.86 14.02 16.08
C LEU A 56 -13.11 12.72 15.72
N SER A 57 -13.67 11.55 16.01
CA SER A 57 -13.03 10.26 15.70
C SER A 57 -12.79 10.05 14.19
N ARG A 58 -13.69 10.54 13.32
CA ARG A 58 -13.51 10.49 11.87
C ARG A 58 -12.34 11.38 11.42
N LEU A 59 -12.27 12.60 11.94
CA LEU A 59 -11.16 13.50 11.67
C LEU A 59 -9.83 12.92 12.19
N THR A 60 -9.82 12.40 13.42
CA THR A 60 -8.65 11.72 14.00
C THR A 60 -8.14 10.60 13.11
N ALA A 61 -9.02 9.71 12.62
CA ALA A 61 -8.61 8.60 11.75
C ALA A 61 -8.06 9.08 10.40
N ALA A 62 -8.65 10.12 9.81
CA ALA A 62 -8.18 10.72 8.56
C ALA A 62 -6.80 11.37 8.74
N VAL A 63 -6.63 12.18 9.78
CA VAL A 63 -5.37 12.83 10.13
C VAL A 63 -4.29 11.79 10.45
N GLU A 64 -4.60 10.77 11.25
CA GLU A 64 -3.65 9.69 11.55
C GLU A 64 -3.14 9.00 10.28
N SER A 65 -4.05 8.71 9.34
CA SER A 65 -3.71 8.07 8.07
C SER A 65 -2.82 8.98 7.22
N TYR A 66 -3.16 10.26 7.11
CA TYR A 66 -2.35 11.25 6.40
C TYR A 66 -0.96 11.41 7.03
N THR A 67 -0.88 11.52 8.36
CA THR A 67 0.39 11.68 9.07
C THR A 67 1.30 10.46 8.88
N LYS A 68 0.76 9.24 8.89
CA LYS A 68 1.55 8.03 8.63
C LYS A 68 2.12 8.03 7.21
N SER A 69 1.31 8.38 6.20
CA SER A 69 1.77 8.40 4.80
C SER A 69 2.76 9.53 4.50
N ASN A 70 2.62 10.67 5.18
CA ASN A 70 3.42 11.88 4.92
C ASN A 70 4.40 12.21 6.06
N TRP A 71 4.79 11.21 6.87
CA TRP A 71 5.58 11.43 8.09
C TRP A 71 6.87 12.20 7.84
N SER A 72 7.66 11.82 6.83
CA SER A 72 9.00 12.41 6.61
C SER A 72 8.93 13.89 6.31
N THR A 73 7.97 14.29 5.48
CA THR A 73 7.71 15.68 5.14
C THR A 73 7.21 16.45 6.35
N LEU A 74 6.20 15.93 7.06
CA LEU A 74 5.62 16.59 8.22
C LEU A 74 6.62 16.71 9.37
N HIS A 75 7.39 15.67 9.63
CA HIS A 75 8.42 15.67 10.67
C HIS A 75 9.50 16.71 10.37
N SER A 76 9.97 16.78 9.12
CA SER A 76 10.94 17.80 8.72
C SER A 76 10.39 19.22 8.88
N GLN A 77 9.14 19.47 8.47
CA GLN A 77 8.49 20.77 8.62
C GLN A 77 8.31 21.14 10.09
N ALA A 78 7.74 20.24 10.89
CA ALA A 78 7.46 20.44 12.31
C ALA A 78 8.74 20.70 13.11
N THR A 79 9.81 19.93 12.86
CA THR A 79 11.12 20.13 13.49
C THR A 79 11.75 21.47 13.11
N SER A 80 11.54 21.94 11.88
CA SER A 80 12.12 23.21 11.41
C SER A 80 11.42 24.46 11.99
N ALA A 81 10.10 24.40 12.18
CA ALA A 81 9.27 25.53 12.60
C ALA A 81 8.75 25.44 14.04
N GLY A 82 8.98 24.33 14.74
CA GLY A 82 8.44 24.04 16.07
C GLY A 82 7.02 23.47 16.06
N ALA A 83 6.33 23.55 14.93
CA ALA A 83 5.06 22.92 14.63
C ALA A 83 4.83 22.92 13.09
N ALA A 84 3.96 22.05 12.60
CA ALA A 84 3.49 22.08 11.21
C ALA A 84 1.97 21.91 11.17
N GLU A 85 1.28 22.81 10.47
CA GLU A 85 -0.16 22.75 10.29
C GLU A 85 -0.53 21.75 9.20
N ILE A 86 -1.60 20.99 9.43
CA ILE A 86 -2.20 20.07 8.46
C ILE A 86 -3.53 20.67 8.00
N ASP A 87 -3.49 21.37 6.87
CA ASP A 87 -4.66 22.05 6.32
C ASP A 87 -5.74 21.05 5.85
N HIS A 88 -7.01 21.41 6.08
CA HIS A 88 -8.18 20.72 5.55
C HIS A 88 -8.09 20.51 4.04
N ALA A 89 -7.63 21.52 3.29
CA ALA A 89 -7.50 21.42 1.83
C ALA A 89 -6.58 20.26 1.40
N THR A 90 -5.51 20.01 2.16
CA THR A 90 -4.57 18.91 1.90
C THR A 90 -5.22 17.55 2.17
N LEU A 91 -5.93 17.41 3.29
CA LEU A 91 -6.64 16.17 3.64
C LEU A 91 -7.70 15.79 2.59
N VAL A 92 -8.37 16.78 2.00
CA VAL A 92 -9.34 16.56 0.91
C VAL A 92 -8.64 16.24 -0.41
N ALA A 93 -7.61 17.01 -0.78
CA ALA A 93 -6.90 16.83 -2.05
C ALA A 93 -6.23 15.45 -2.15
N GLU A 94 -5.71 14.93 -1.05
CA GLU A 94 -5.08 13.60 -0.98
C GLU A 94 -6.07 12.46 -0.70
N GLY A 95 -7.35 12.78 -0.46
CA GLY A 95 -8.42 11.79 -0.34
C GLY A 95 -8.56 11.13 1.04
N TYR A 96 -7.95 11.69 2.09
CA TYR A 96 -8.10 11.22 3.47
C TYR A 96 -9.42 11.68 4.10
N LEU A 97 -9.97 12.81 3.62
CA LEU A 97 -11.22 13.39 4.10
C LEU A 97 -12.15 13.72 2.92
N PRO A 98 -13.47 13.46 3.01
CA PRO A 98 -14.37 13.82 1.93
C PRO A 98 -14.58 15.34 1.88
N ALA A 99 -14.80 15.87 0.67
CA ALA A 99 -14.89 17.31 0.43
C ALA A 99 -16.06 18.02 1.14
N ASP A 100 -17.06 17.26 1.62
CA ASP A 100 -18.22 17.76 2.36
C ASP A 100 -18.05 17.69 3.88
N PHE A 101 -16.90 17.23 4.38
CA PHE A 101 -16.59 17.25 5.80
C PHE A 101 -16.42 18.71 6.28
N SER A 102 -17.12 19.06 7.36
CA SER A 102 -17.00 20.37 8.01
C SER A 102 -15.90 20.31 9.05
N MET A 103 -15.00 21.29 9.09
CA MET A 103 -14.05 21.42 10.22
C MET A 103 -14.74 21.98 11.46
N ILE A 104 -15.93 22.57 11.32
CA ILE A 104 -16.75 23.00 12.45
C ILE A 104 -17.57 21.82 12.98
N ASN A 105 -17.42 21.53 14.27
CA ASN A 105 -18.11 20.44 14.96
C ASN A 105 -19.47 20.88 15.54
N PRO A 106 -20.33 19.94 16.01
CA PRO A 106 -21.66 20.28 16.55
C PRO A 106 -21.69 21.13 17.83
N LEU A 107 -20.52 21.45 18.41
CA LEU A 107 -20.34 22.40 19.52
C LEU A 107 -19.90 23.78 19.02
N ASP A 108 -19.97 24.02 17.71
CA ASP A 108 -19.53 25.24 17.02
C ASP A 108 -18.05 25.56 17.24
N GLN A 109 -17.18 24.55 17.35
CA GLN A 109 -15.73 24.74 17.40
C GLN A 109 -15.14 24.33 16.04
N ASP A 110 -14.30 25.18 15.46
CA ASP A 110 -13.50 24.83 14.29
C ASP A 110 -12.36 23.90 14.71
N TYR A 111 -11.94 22.99 13.86
CA TYR A 111 -10.83 22.10 14.18
C TYR A 111 -9.55 22.61 13.55
N GLU A 112 -8.53 22.72 14.39
CA GLU A 112 -7.18 22.99 13.94
C GLU A 112 -6.30 21.76 14.16
N VAL A 113 -5.50 21.42 13.16
CA VAL A 113 -4.67 20.21 13.16
C VAL A 113 -3.20 20.60 13.08
N ILE A 114 -2.46 20.32 14.15
CA ILE A 114 -1.07 20.73 14.31
C ILE A 114 -0.20 19.53 14.67
N ALA A 115 0.83 19.30 13.86
CA ALA A 115 1.90 18.36 14.12
C ALA A 115 3.02 19.02 14.92
N ILE A 116 3.43 18.38 16.02
CA ILE A 116 4.41 18.91 16.97
C ILE A 116 5.57 17.93 17.06
N PRO A 117 6.84 18.37 16.86
CA PRO A 117 7.98 17.49 17.01
C PRO A 117 8.16 17.13 18.49
N GLY A 118 8.38 15.85 18.77
CA GLY A 118 8.72 15.32 20.08
C GLY A 118 10.17 14.84 20.16
N PRO A 119 10.61 14.38 21.35
CA PRO A 119 11.88 13.68 21.49
C PRO A 119 11.89 12.37 20.69
N ASP A 120 13.08 11.81 20.43
CA ASP A 120 13.26 10.47 19.84
C ASP A 120 12.57 10.26 18.47
N ASP A 121 12.61 11.27 17.59
CA ASP A 121 12.06 11.21 16.22
C ASP A 121 10.54 10.93 16.21
N SER A 122 9.82 11.56 17.14
CA SER A 122 8.37 11.44 17.28
C SER A 122 7.61 12.68 16.80
N LEU A 123 6.35 12.47 16.45
CA LEU A 123 5.36 13.49 16.20
C LEU A 123 4.18 13.31 17.15
N THR A 124 3.75 14.40 17.77
CA THR A 124 2.46 14.48 18.44
C THR A 124 1.54 15.35 17.61
N ILE A 125 0.44 14.78 17.13
CA ILE A 125 -0.58 15.50 16.37
C ILE A 125 -1.69 15.91 17.32
N LEU A 126 -1.91 17.22 17.43
CA LEU A 126 -3.02 17.81 18.13
C LEU A 126 -4.09 18.19 17.13
N ILE A 127 -5.30 17.65 17.33
CA ILE A 127 -6.52 18.11 16.67
C ILE A 127 -7.30 18.83 17.76
N ALA A 128 -7.42 20.15 17.72
CA ALA A 128 -8.06 20.93 18.78
C ALA A 128 -9.24 21.75 18.25
N GLY A 129 -10.33 21.79 19.01
CA GLY A 129 -11.43 22.71 18.79
C GLY A 129 -11.04 24.14 19.18
N THR A 130 -11.07 25.06 18.22
CA THR A 130 -10.81 26.50 18.33
C THR A 130 -12.06 27.30 17.97
N ASP A 131 -12.02 28.63 18.15
CA ASP A 131 -13.00 29.61 17.67
C ASP A 131 -14.48 29.37 18.07
N GLY A 132 -14.72 28.46 19.01
CA GLY A 132 -16.03 28.21 19.61
C GLY A 132 -16.40 29.20 20.69
N SER A 133 -17.63 29.09 21.20
CA SER A 133 -18.19 30.04 22.16
C SER A 133 -18.61 29.42 23.48
N PRO A 134 -17.70 29.22 24.45
CA PRO A 134 -18.06 29.32 25.85
C PRO A 134 -17.77 30.73 26.32
N GLY A 135 -18.83 31.54 26.45
CA GLY A 135 -18.81 32.83 27.14
C GLY A 135 -17.56 33.69 26.88
N HIS A 136 -17.54 34.43 25.77
CA HIS A 136 -16.71 35.63 25.61
C HIS A 136 -16.66 36.38 26.96
N ASN A 137 -15.49 36.41 27.62
CA ASN A 137 -15.18 37.11 28.88
C ASN A 137 -15.23 36.32 30.21
N GLY A 138 -14.85 35.04 30.21
CA GLY A 138 -14.16 34.42 31.37
C GLY A 138 -15.02 33.95 32.55
N THR A 139 -16.33 34.20 32.55
CA THR A 139 -17.27 33.59 33.51
C THR A 139 -18.22 32.66 32.78
N LEU A 140 -18.05 31.35 32.99
CA LEU A 140 -18.94 30.35 32.40
C LEU A 140 -20.29 30.35 33.13
N THR A 141 -21.39 30.53 32.39
CA THR A 141 -22.75 30.46 32.96
C THR A 141 -23.67 29.63 32.07
N GLY A 142 -24.76 29.10 32.64
CA GLY A 142 -25.79 28.39 31.87
C GLY A 142 -25.23 27.28 30.97
N ASP A 143 -25.39 27.47 29.66
CA ASP A 143 -24.97 26.51 28.64
C ASP A 143 -23.45 26.34 28.56
N ASP A 144 -22.66 27.37 28.85
CA ASP A 144 -21.19 27.27 28.90
C ASP A 144 -20.74 26.32 30.01
N LEU A 145 -21.38 26.43 31.18
CA LEU A 145 -21.07 25.54 32.31
C LEU A 145 -21.50 24.10 31.99
N ASN A 146 -22.64 23.92 31.31
CA ASN A 146 -23.09 22.62 30.83
C ASN A 146 -22.13 22.01 29.78
N LEU A 147 -21.60 22.83 28.87
CA LEU A 147 -20.59 22.42 27.89
C LEU A 147 -19.37 21.82 28.60
N VAL A 148 -18.74 22.59 29.50
CA VAL A 148 -17.47 22.18 30.12
C VAL A 148 -17.64 21.07 31.15
N THR A 149 -18.74 21.05 31.91
CA THR A 149 -18.93 20.06 33.00
C THR A 149 -19.63 18.78 32.57
N ARG A 150 -20.33 18.76 31.42
CA ARG A 150 -21.15 17.61 31.01
C ARG A 150 -20.92 17.18 29.57
N ILE A 151 -20.99 18.11 28.61
CA ILE A 151 -20.98 17.76 27.19
C ILE A 151 -19.56 17.39 26.72
N ALA A 152 -18.57 18.25 26.94
CA ALA A 152 -17.17 18.01 26.57
C ALA A 152 -16.58 16.73 27.19
N PRO A 153 -16.72 16.47 28.52
CA PRO A 153 -16.24 15.21 29.09
C PRO A 153 -17.01 13.99 28.56
N ALA A 154 -18.29 14.14 28.17
CA ALA A 154 -19.04 13.06 27.53
C ALA A 154 -18.63 12.80 26.08
N VAL A 155 -18.27 13.83 25.31
CA VAL A 155 -17.65 13.69 23.98
C VAL A 155 -16.38 12.87 24.11
N VAL A 156 -15.46 13.29 24.97
CA VAL A 156 -14.15 12.66 25.15
C VAL A 156 -14.26 11.19 25.53
N ARG A 157 -15.14 10.84 26.49
CA ARG A 157 -15.42 9.45 26.84
C ARG A 157 -15.98 8.61 25.69
N ALA A 158 -16.74 9.23 24.78
CA ALA A 158 -17.34 8.54 23.63
C ALA A 158 -16.38 8.45 22.43
N SER A 159 -15.44 9.40 22.28
CA SER A 159 -14.49 9.46 21.16
C SER A 159 -13.34 8.45 21.26
N GLY A 160 -13.05 7.96 22.47
CA GLY A 160 -11.99 6.99 22.74
C GLY A 160 -10.79 7.59 23.50
N ILE A 161 -9.75 6.77 23.72
CA ILE A 161 -8.64 7.10 24.62
C ILE A 161 -7.80 8.31 24.16
N ASN A 162 -7.75 8.56 22.85
CA ASN A 162 -6.97 9.66 22.26
C ASN A 162 -7.64 11.03 22.41
N ALA A 163 -8.93 11.07 22.74
CA ALA A 163 -9.66 12.32 22.87
C ALA A 163 -9.38 12.99 24.21
N GLY A 164 -9.43 14.32 24.25
CA GLY A 164 -9.27 15.11 25.47
C GLY A 164 -10.10 16.37 25.42
N TYR A 165 -10.16 17.08 26.54
CA TYR A 165 -10.83 18.37 26.64
C TYR A 165 -10.13 19.25 27.67
N ILE A 166 -10.36 20.56 27.60
CA ILE A 166 -9.93 21.47 28.67
C ILE A 166 -11.02 21.51 29.75
N PRO A 167 -10.74 21.06 30.97
CA PRO A 167 -11.71 21.04 32.05
C PRO A 167 -12.04 22.43 32.57
N TYR A 168 -13.06 22.50 33.42
CA TYR A 168 -13.43 23.73 34.09
C TYR A 168 -12.35 24.14 35.09
N THR A 169 -11.73 25.30 34.88
CA THR A 169 -10.56 25.79 35.64
C THR A 169 -10.80 26.02 37.13
N GLN A 170 -12.06 26.10 37.58
CA GLN A 170 -12.38 26.19 39.00
C GLN A 170 -12.36 24.81 39.71
N LEU A 171 -12.20 23.71 38.96
CA LEU A 171 -11.97 22.40 39.55
C LEU A 171 -10.53 22.31 40.08
N PRO A 172 -10.32 21.71 41.26
CA PRO A 172 -8.97 21.54 41.80
C PRO A 172 -8.07 20.76 40.84
N GLY A 173 -6.91 21.33 40.50
CA GLY A 173 -5.92 20.69 39.62
C GLY A 173 -6.10 20.97 38.12
N SER A 174 -7.18 21.64 37.72
CA SER A 174 -7.43 21.99 36.32
C SER A 174 -6.64 23.22 35.87
N SER A 175 -6.22 23.24 34.59
CA SER A 175 -5.49 24.35 33.96
C SER A 175 -6.12 24.69 32.60
N PRO A 176 -6.20 25.97 32.21
CA PRO A 176 -6.72 26.38 30.90
C PRO A 176 -5.79 26.03 29.73
N THR A 177 -4.57 25.54 30.00
CA THR A 177 -3.58 25.15 28.96
C THR A 177 -3.34 23.65 28.91
N VAL A 178 -4.13 22.87 29.63
CA VAL A 178 -3.94 21.42 29.76
C VAL A 178 -5.17 20.72 29.22
N PHE A 179 -4.98 19.94 28.15
CA PHE A 179 -5.97 18.96 27.75
C PHE A 179 -5.88 17.75 28.68
N GLU A 180 -7.03 17.25 29.11
CA GLU A 180 -7.16 16.03 29.89
C GLU A 180 -7.91 14.98 29.08
N GLY A 181 -7.33 13.77 29.01
CA GLY A 181 -7.96 12.60 28.41
C GLY A 181 -9.16 12.09 29.22
N PRO A 182 -9.86 11.05 28.75
CA PRO A 182 -11.02 10.51 29.44
C PRO A 182 -10.60 10.04 30.85
N ASP A 183 -11.31 10.53 31.86
CA ASP A 183 -11.09 10.19 33.27
C ASP A 183 -9.64 10.39 33.75
N GLY A 184 -8.90 11.34 33.13
CA GLY A 184 -7.52 11.67 33.50
C GLY A 184 -6.47 10.67 33.00
N ALA A 185 -6.80 9.86 31.99
CA ALA A 185 -5.88 8.84 31.44
C ALA A 185 -4.55 9.42 30.94
N TRP A 186 -4.55 10.67 30.48
CA TRP A 186 -3.37 11.42 30.08
C TRP A 186 -3.64 12.92 30.24
N THR A 187 -2.56 13.70 30.28
CA THR A 187 -2.63 15.16 30.20
C THR A 187 -1.65 15.67 29.15
N PHE A 188 -1.98 16.78 28.52
CA PHE A 188 -1.12 17.43 27.53
C PHE A 188 -1.14 18.93 27.74
N ASP A 189 -0.01 19.47 28.21
CA ASP A 189 0.18 20.89 28.42
C ASP A 189 0.77 21.54 27.17
N PHE A 190 -0.03 22.37 26.51
CA PHE A 190 0.40 23.08 25.30
C PHE A 190 1.05 24.43 25.60
N SER A 191 1.11 24.86 26.87
CA SER A 191 1.66 26.17 27.26
C SER A 191 3.12 26.38 26.85
N SER A 192 3.88 25.29 26.70
CA SER A 192 5.30 25.33 26.35
C SER A 192 5.56 25.47 24.85
N ASN A 193 4.56 25.28 24.00
CA ASN A 193 4.70 25.40 22.54
C ASN A 193 4.10 26.74 22.05
N ALA A 194 4.98 27.63 21.58
CA ALA A 194 4.58 28.97 21.12
C ALA A 194 3.63 28.94 19.90
N ALA A 195 3.70 27.91 19.06
CA ALA A 195 2.79 27.76 17.93
C ALA A 195 1.36 27.45 18.40
N LEU A 196 1.23 26.67 19.48
CA LEU A 196 -0.07 26.33 20.08
C LEU A 196 -0.64 27.46 20.94
N ALA A 197 0.23 28.31 21.49
CA ALA A 197 -0.18 29.46 22.30
C ALA A 197 -0.93 30.53 21.48
N GLY A 198 -0.82 30.51 20.16
CA GLY A 198 -1.53 31.41 19.26
C GLY A 198 -2.96 30.99 18.92
N LEU A 199 -3.37 29.77 19.30
CA LEU A 199 -4.66 29.20 18.96
C LEU A 199 -5.73 29.65 19.95
N ASP A 200 -6.95 29.93 19.48
CA ASP A 200 -8.10 30.29 20.34
C ASP A 200 -8.72 29.05 20.99
N ILE A 201 -7.93 28.39 21.86
CA ILE A 201 -8.35 27.22 22.62
C ILE A 201 -8.86 27.68 24.00
N PHE A 202 -9.99 27.12 24.44
CA PHE A 202 -10.69 27.56 25.64
C PHE A 202 -11.20 26.38 26.48
N GLN A 203 -11.78 26.69 27.65
CA GLN A 203 -12.41 25.68 28.52
C GLN A 203 -13.60 25.02 27.81
N GLY A 204 -13.56 23.69 27.66
CA GLY A 204 -14.54 22.94 26.87
C GLY A 204 -14.18 22.72 25.41
N SER A 205 -13.05 23.26 24.92
CA SER A 205 -12.46 22.79 23.66
C SER A 205 -12.24 21.29 23.74
N VAL A 206 -12.78 20.55 22.76
CA VAL A 206 -12.49 19.12 22.62
C VAL A 206 -11.30 18.95 21.69
N ALA A 207 -10.51 17.92 21.94
CA ALA A 207 -9.32 17.63 21.17
C ALA A 207 -9.10 16.13 20.99
N SER A 208 -8.19 15.78 20.09
CA SER A 208 -7.61 14.45 19.96
C SER A 208 -6.10 14.57 19.85
N LEU A 209 -5.38 13.68 20.53
CA LEU A 209 -3.94 13.55 20.44
C LEU A 209 -3.57 12.22 19.81
N ILE A 210 -2.68 12.29 18.83
CA ILE A 210 -2.09 11.11 18.20
C ILE A 210 -0.59 11.20 18.44
N HIS A 211 -0.01 10.18 19.07
CA HIS A 211 1.44 10.09 19.24
C HIS A 211 2.00 9.05 18.28
N LEU A 212 2.94 9.46 17.44
CA LEU A 212 3.59 8.62 16.44
C LEU A 212 5.09 8.70 16.60
N GLU A 213 5.73 7.57 16.85
CA GLU A 213 7.18 7.43 16.82
C GLU A 213 7.61 6.93 15.44
N SER A 214 8.83 7.27 15.01
CA SER A 214 9.45 6.77 13.77
C SER A 214 9.33 5.24 13.62
N GLY A 215 9.46 4.49 14.72
CA GLY A 215 9.29 3.03 14.74
C GLY A 215 7.85 2.52 14.53
N ALA A 216 6.83 3.33 14.83
CA ALA A 216 5.42 2.96 14.69
C ALA A 216 4.92 3.03 13.23
N ILE A 217 5.63 3.75 12.37
CA ILE A 217 5.30 3.92 10.94
C ILE A 217 5.98 2.85 10.08
N ASN A 218 7.08 2.29 10.57
CA ASN A 218 7.80 1.18 9.93
C ASN A 218 7.11 -0.18 10.09
N ASN A 219 5.84 -0.22 10.55
CA ASN A 219 5.08 -1.45 10.75
C ASN A 219 4.16 -1.80 9.57
N ASP A 220 4.17 -0.99 8.50
CA ASP A 220 3.56 -1.34 7.21
C ASP A 220 4.46 -2.35 6.49
N TYR A 221 4.58 -3.54 7.07
CA TYR A 221 5.14 -4.69 6.38
C TYR A 221 4.38 -4.89 5.06
N LEU A 222 5.09 -5.30 4.01
CA LEU A 222 4.47 -5.68 2.75
C LEU A 222 3.54 -6.88 2.98
N TYR A 223 2.26 -6.59 3.22
CA TYR A 223 1.22 -7.58 3.44
C TYR A 223 0.33 -7.67 2.21
N ARG A 224 0.28 -8.83 1.57
CA ARG A 224 -0.60 -9.10 0.43
C ARG A 224 -1.45 -10.32 0.71
N SER A 225 -2.76 -10.13 0.66
CA SER A 225 -3.74 -11.20 0.73
C SER A 225 -4.69 -11.04 -0.44
N ASN A 226 -4.97 -12.14 -1.13
CA ASN A 226 -5.90 -12.11 -2.24
C ASN A 226 -7.33 -12.00 -1.72
N ILE A 227 -7.90 -10.79 -1.81
CA ILE A 227 -9.28 -10.50 -1.44
C ILE A 227 -10.21 -10.34 -2.66
N GLY A 228 -9.79 -10.79 -3.85
CA GLY A 228 -10.60 -10.73 -5.06
C GLY A 228 -10.59 -9.38 -5.79
N ILE A 229 -9.79 -8.41 -5.32
CA ILE A 229 -9.56 -7.13 -5.98
C ILE A 229 -8.19 -7.18 -6.67
N PRO A 230 -8.11 -7.22 -8.01
CA PRO A 230 -6.84 -7.39 -8.72
C PRO A 230 -5.82 -6.30 -8.40
N GLU A 231 -6.27 -5.06 -8.20
CA GLU A 231 -5.35 -3.92 -8.10
C GLU A 231 -4.62 -3.89 -6.75
N LEU A 232 -5.24 -4.49 -5.73
CA LEU A 232 -4.61 -4.71 -4.42
C LEU A 232 -3.64 -5.90 -4.40
N ASN A 233 -3.50 -6.62 -5.51
CA ASN A 233 -2.51 -7.69 -5.69
C ASN A 233 -1.39 -7.31 -6.67
N ARG A 234 -1.35 -6.05 -7.14
CA ARG A 234 -0.32 -5.55 -8.07
C ARG A 234 0.69 -4.65 -7.37
N MET A 235 1.92 -4.67 -7.88
CA MET A 235 2.95 -3.68 -7.56
C MET A 235 2.94 -2.61 -8.66
N GLU A 236 2.78 -1.34 -8.28
CA GLU A 236 2.83 -0.19 -9.21
C GLU A 236 4.23 0.43 -9.29
N THR A 237 5.18 -0.07 -8.49
CA THR A 237 6.57 0.36 -8.44
C THR A 237 7.50 -0.84 -8.23
N THR A 238 8.81 -0.60 -8.34
CA THR A 238 9.85 -1.61 -8.11
C THR A 238 9.90 -2.02 -6.64
N LEU A 239 10.03 -3.32 -6.40
CA LEU A 239 10.33 -3.86 -5.07
C LEU A 239 11.83 -4.11 -4.96
N ASP A 240 12.49 -3.35 -4.09
CA ASP A 240 13.87 -3.62 -3.69
C ASP A 240 13.85 -4.51 -2.43
N MET A 241 14.47 -5.69 -2.53
CA MET A 241 14.58 -6.62 -1.42
C MET A 241 15.77 -6.30 -0.49
N HIS A 242 16.62 -5.32 -0.82
CA HIS A 242 17.80 -4.92 -0.05
C HIS A 242 18.72 -6.10 0.33
N GLY A 243 18.93 -7.02 -0.62
CA GLY A 243 19.75 -8.22 -0.41
C GLY A 243 19.07 -9.34 0.38
N ASN A 244 17.76 -9.25 0.65
CA ASN A 244 16.98 -10.32 1.28
C ASN A 244 16.42 -11.31 0.24
N ASP A 245 16.11 -12.52 0.72
CA ASP A 245 15.67 -13.64 -0.10
C ASP A 245 14.16 -13.62 -0.39
N ILE A 246 13.78 -14.24 -1.51
CA ILE A 246 12.41 -14.70 -1.77
C ILE A 246 12.35 -16.20 -1.42
N VAL A 247 11.76 -16.54 -0.29
CA VAL A 247 11.62 -17.94 0.18
C VAL A 247 10.21 -18.45 -0.13
N ASP A 248 10.11 -19.72 -0.56
CA ASP A 248 8.84 -20.38 -0.91
C ASP A 248 8.02 -19.68 -2.01
N GLY A 249 8.72 -19.00 -2.94
CA GLY A 249 8.10 -18.45 -4.15
C GLY A 249 7.59 -19.56 -5.07
N GLY A 250 6.31 -19.50 -5.46
CA GLY A 250 5.71 -20.46 -6.39
C GLY A 250 6.26 -20.34 -7.81
N THR A 251 5.59 -19.55 -8.66
CA THR A 251 6.04 -19.29 -10.04
C THR A 251 6.42 -17.83 -10.21
N ILE A 252 7.64 -17.57 -10.69
CA ILE A 252 8.13 -16.23 -11.01
C ILE A 252 8.14 -16.08 -12.53
N LEU A 253 7.22 -15.26 -13.06
CA LEU A 253 7.18 -14.88 -14.47
C LEU A 253 7.75 -13.47 -14.62
N ALA A 254 8.86 -13.35 -15.35
CA ALA A 254 9.54 -12.09 -15.61
C ALA A 254 9.80 -11.93 -17.11
N ARG A 255 9.81 -10.69 -17.58
CA ARG A 255 10.17 -10.37 -18.98
C ARG A 255 11.68 -10.46 -19.19
N ASP A 256 12.42 -9.83 -18.28
CA ASP A 256 13.88 -9.79 -18.26
C ASP A 256 14.37 -10.28 -16.90
N VAL A 257 15.43 -11.10 -16.92
CA VAL A 257 16.02 -11.69 -15.71
C VAL A 257 17.54 -11.56 -15.84
N VAL A 258 18.15 -10.83 -14.91
CA VAL A 258 19.62 -10.73 -14.76
C VAL A 258 20.00 -11.52 -13.53
N ILE A 259 20.94 -12.46 -13.67
CA ILE A 259 21.37 -13.33 -12.58
C ILE A 259 22.89 -13.31 -12.51
N ASP A 260 23.42 -12.91 -11.36
CA ASP A 260 24.87 -12.88 -11.12
C ASP A 260 25.43 -14.25 -10.69
N ASP A 261 24.67 -15.03 -9.91
CA ASP A 261 25.01 -16.41 -9.51
C ASP A 261 23.75 -17.29 -9.40
N VAL A 262 23.84 -18.57 -9.78
CA VAL A 262 22.75 -19.53 -9.63
C VAL A 262 23.24 -20.75 -8.87
N LYS A 263 22.42 -21.20 -7.91
CA LYS A 263 22.57 -22.49 -7.27
C LYS A 263 21.30 -23.31 -7.45
N ILE A 264 21.45 -24.57 -7.84
CA ILE A 264 20.36 -25.54 -7.92
C ILE A 264 20.70 -26.64 -6.90
N ASP A 265 19.79 -26.90 -5.95
CA ASP A 265 19.99 -27.83 -4.85
C ASP A 265 21.27 -27.58 -4.04
N GLY A 266 21.62 -26.30 -3.86
CA GLY A 266 22.82 -25.88 -3.12
C GLY A 266 24.14 -26.05 -3.87
N GLN A 267 24.12 -26.53 -5.11
CA GLN A 267 25.31 -26.63 -5.97
C GLN A 267 25.37 -25.44 -6.93
N PRO A 268 26.56 -24.84 -7.17
CA PRO A 268 26.72 -23.81 -8.19
C PRO A 268 26.30 -24.37 -9.55
N ALA A 269 25.31 -23.73 -10.16
CA ALA A 269 24.84 -24.03 -11.49
C ALA A 269 25.41 -22.97 -12.44
N SER A 270 26.35 -23.38 -13.29
CA SER A 270 26.80 -22.54 -14.40
C SER A 270 25.63 -22.34 -15.37
N LEU A 271 25.00 -21.17 -15.31
CA LEU A 271 24.14 -20.71 -16.40
C LEU A 271 25.04 -20.36 -17.57
N SER A 272 25.26 -21.33 -18.44
CA SER A 272 25.88 -21.03 -19.72
C SER A 272 24.98 -20.11 -20.52
N ARG A 273 25.52 -18.95 -20.88
CA ARG A 273 24.88 -17.90 -21.71
C ARG A 273 24.54 -18.35 -23.14
N ALA A 274 24.40 -19.64 -23.44
CA ALA A 274 24.39 -20.14 -24.80
C ALA A 274 23.80 -21.55 -24.92
N VAL A 275 22.47 -21.67 -24.86
CA VAL A 275 21.78 -22.74 -25.60
C VAL A 275 21.51 -22.22 -27.00
N PHE A 276 22.37 -22.56 -27.95
CA PHE A 276 22.17 -22.21 -29.35
C PHE A 276 21.33 -23.28 -30.02
N VAL A 277 20.06 -22.96 -30.32
CA VAL A 277 19.21 -23.79 -31.18
C VAL A 277 19.39 -23.31 -32.62
N MET A 278 20.10 -24.10 -33.42
CA MET A 278 20.28 -23.81 -34.84
C MET A 278 19.32 -24.68 -35.66
N THR A 279 18.37 -24.05 -36.36
CA THR A 279 17.44 -24.75 -37.26
C THR A 279 18.04 -25.04 -38.63
N ARG A 280 19.16 -24.38 -38.99
CA ARG A 280 19.87 -24.61 -40.26
C ARG A 280 21.37 -24.35 -40.09
N MET A 281 22.17 -25.41 -40.04
CA MET A 281 23.63 -25.32 -39.97
C MET A 281 24.25 -25.16 -41.37
N ARG A 282 25.31 -24.34 -41.48
CA ARG A 282 26.21 -24.34 -42.64
C ARG A 282 27.52 -25.05 -42.29
N PRO A 283 28.13 -25.83 -43.22
CA PRO A 283 29.44 -26.40 -42.98
C PRO A 283 30.46 -25.29 -42.64
N ASN A 284 31.31 -25.53 -41.63
CA ASN A 284 32.33 -24.61 -41.13
C ASN A 284 31.81 -23.32 -40.46
N GLN A 285 30.55 -23.29 -40.02
CA GLN A 285 30.03 -22.19 -39.21
C GLN A 285 30.71 -22.16 -37.84
N THR A 286 31.03 -20.97 -37.33
CA THR A 286 31.68 -20.80 -36.02
C THR A 286 30.70 -20.33 -34.95
N ILE A 287 30.89 -20.81 -33.72
CA ILE A 287 30.19 -20.39 -32.51
C ILE A 287 31.23 -19.86 -31.52
N SER A 288 30.99 -18.70 -30.92
CA SER A 288 31.88 -18.15 -29.89
C SER A 288 31.84 -18.95 -28.59
N LYS A 289 33.00 -19.12 -27.95
CA LYS A 289 33.09 -19.78 -26.64
C LYS A 289 32.52 -18.85 -25.56
N PRO A 290 31.88 -19.39 -24.49
CA PRO A 290 31.51 -18.58 -23.34
C PRO A 290 32.78 -18.11 -22.63
N GLU A 291 32.72 -16.93 -22.01
CA GLU A 291 33.71 -16.51 -21.04
C GLU A 291 33.51 -17.33 -19.77
N CYS A 292 34.49 -18.18 -19.43
CA CYS A 292 34.43 -19.01 -18.24
C CYS A 292 35.09 -18.33 -17.05
N PRO A 293 34.50 -18.44 -15.84
CA PRO A 293 35.03 -17.80 -14.65
C PRO A 293 36.36 -18.44 -14.22
N THR A 294 37.21 -17.61 -13.62
CA THR A 294 38.36 -18.06 -12.84
C THR A 294 37.90 -18.18 -11.39
N TYR A 295 38.05 -19.36 -10.80
CA TYR A 295 37.73 -19.61 -9.40
C TYR A 295 38.76 -18.93 -8.48
N SER A 296 38.40 -18.75 -7.21
CA SER A 296 39.23 -18.07 -6.20
C SER A 296 40.56 -18.78 -5.91
N ASP A 297 40.69 -20.06 -6.29
CA ASP A 297 41.91 -20.86 -6.21
C ASP A 297 42.82 -20.68 -7.44
N GLY A 298 42.45 -19.82 -8.39
CA GLY A 298 43.17 -19.60 -9.64
C GLY A 298 42.86 -20.63 -10.73
N THR A 299 41.99 -21.61 -10.47
CA THR A 299 41.56 -22.59 -11.47
C THR A 299 40.67 -21.89 -12.50
N VAL A 300 41.06 -21.95 -13.77
CA VAL A 300 40.23 -21.43 -14.87
C VAL A 300 39.30 -22.54 -15.32
N SER A 301 37.99 -22.30 -15.21
CA SER A 301 37.02 -23.25 -15.74
C SER A 301 37.18 -23.38 -17.25
N THR A 302 37.17 -24.61 -17.75
CA THR A 302 37.34 -24.85 -19.19
C THR A 302 35.96 -24.92 -19.87
N PRO A 303 35.80 -24.29 -21.03
CA PRO A 303 34.56 -24.39 -21.78
C PRO A 303 34.43 -25.81 -22.34
N LEU A 304 33.39 -26.52 -21.92
CA LEU A 304 32.96 -27.77 -22.54
C LEU A 304 31.84 -27.48 -23.53
N VAL A 305 31.78 -28.29 -24.59
CA VAL A 305 30.73 -28.25 -25.60
C VAL A 305 29.94 -29.55 -25.52
N PHE A 306 28.62 -29.45 -25.40
CA PHE A 306 27.69 -30.57 -25.49
C PHE A 306 26.88 -30.39 -26.77
N VAL A 307 26.94 -31.42 -27.61
CA VAL A 307 26.32 -31.46 -28.93
C VAL A 307 25.21 -32.51 -28.84
N ALA A 308 23.96 -32.08 -28.75
CA ALA A 308 22.81 -32.97 -28.90
C ALA A 308 22.27 -32.81 -30.32
N VAL A 309 22.44 -33.86 -31.12
CA VAL A 309 21.98 -33.90 -32.52
C VAL A 309 20.67 -34.66 -32.55
N ASP A 310 19.62 -34.02 -33.08
CA ASP A 310 18.45 -34.73 -33.58
C ASP A 310 18.16 -34.20 -34.98
N GLY A 311 18.47 -35.01 -35.99
CA GLY A 311 18.41 -34.56 -37.38
C GLY A 311 18.65 -35.71 -38.34
N ALA A 312 17.56 -36.29 -38.85
CA ALA A 312 17.58 -37.06 -40.08
C ALA A 312 17.78 -36.09 -41.26
N PRO A 313 18.50 -36.46 -42.33
CA PRO A 313 18.65 -35.61 -43.50
C PRO A 313 17.27 -35.32 -44.13
N THR A 314 16.72 -34.12 -43.91
CA THR A 314 15.52 -33.62 -44.59
C THR A 314 15.92 -33.03 -45.93
N GLY A 315 16.25 -33.88 -46.90
CA GLY A 315 16.56 -33.42 -48.24
C GLY A 315 17.54 -34.30 -48.98
N GLY A 316 17.06 -35.43 -49.46
CA GLY A 316 17.83 -36.35 -50.28
C GLY A 316 17.15 -37.71 -50.21
N THR A 317 16.27 -38.00 -51.15
CA THR A 317 15.72 -39.37 -51.29
C THR A 317 16.88 -40.35 -51.37
N SER A 318 16.86 -41.38 -50.53
CA SER A 318 17.82 -42.49 -50.58
C SER A 318 17.95 -42.98 -52.03
N GLY A 319 19.15 -42.89 -52.61
CA GLY A 319 19.43 -43.34 -53.99
C GLY A 319 19.69 -42.25 -55.02
N ALA A 320 19.50 -40.96 -54.71
CA ALA A 320 19.97 -39.89 -55.59
C ALA A 320 21.48 -39.70 -55.40
N GLY A 321 22.29 -39.97 -56.43
CA GLY A 321 23.73 -39.71 -56.39
C GLY A 321 23.99 -38.23 -56.12
N MET A 322 24.45 -37.89 -54.92
CA MET A 322 24.74 -36.51 -54.53
C MET A 322 26.23 -36.27 -54.57
N THR A 323 26.66 -35.17 -55.22
CA THR A 323 28.04 -34.70 -55.19
C THR A 323 28.24 -33.72 -54.02
N ILE A 324 29.15 -34.06 -53.12
CA ILE A 324 29.48 -33.28 -51.93
C ILE A 324 30.95 -32.86 -52.02
N ALA A 325 31.25 -31.58 -51.79
CA ALA A 325 32.63 -31.13 -51.69
C ALA A 325 33.16 -31.44 -50.29
N THR A 326 34.18 -32.28 -50.22
CA THR A 326 34.81 -32.72 -48.97
C THR A 326 36.25 -32.22 -48.91
N THR A 327 36.92 -32.39 -47.77
CA THR A 327 38.36 -32.10 -47.64
C THR A 327 39.23 -32.98 -48.55
N SER A 328 38.74 -34.14 -48.98
CA SER A 328 39.43 -35.06 -49.90
C SER A 328 38.98 -34.93 -51.36
N GLY A 329 38.23 -33.89 -51.70
CA GLY A 329 37.70 -33.65 -53.05
C GLY A 329 36.19 -33.88 -53.16
N ASN A 330 35.66 -33.84 -54.38
CA ASN A 330 34.23 -34.05 -54.62
C ASN A 330 33.89 -35.54 -54.54
N VAL A 331 32.98 -35.91 -53.65
CA VAL A 331 32.50 -37.28 -53.47
C VAL A 331 31.08 -37.37 -54.00
N THR A 332 30.82 -38.29 -54.93
CA THR A 332 29.45 -38.53 -55.44
C THR A 332 28.96 -39.90 -54.98
N GLY A 333 27.82 -39.99 -54.29
CA GLY A 333 27.27 -41.26 -53.82
C GLY A 333 25.97 -41.12 -53.01
N VAL A 334 25.54 -42.20 -52.35
CA VAL A 334 24.35 -42.20 -51.48
C VAL A 334 24.75 -41.94 -50.03
N VAL A 335 24.17 -40.89 -49.45
CA VAL A 335 24.38 -40.52 -48.03
C VAL A 335 23.51 -41.42 -47.16
N GLN A 336 24.14 -42.13 -46.23
CA GLN A 336 23.51 -43.12 -45.36
C GLN A 336 23.32 -42.59 -43.94
N SER A 337 24.21 -41.69 -43.49
CA SER A 337 24.14 -41.10 -42.16
C SER A 337 24.82 -39.74 -42.15
N VAL A 338 24.37 -38.87 -41.25
CA VAL A 338 24.93 -37.56 -40.97
C VAL A 338 25.23 -37.49 -39.50
N ARG A 339 26.39 -36.94 -39.14
CA ARG A 339 26.69 -36.54 -37.77
C ARG A 339 27.27 -35.14 -37.77
N THR A 340 27.03 -34.42 -36.69
CA THR A 340 27.62 -33.10 -36.47
C THR A 340 28.46 -33.11 -35.22
N ASP A 341 29.60 -32.45 -35.26
CA ASP A 341 30.41 -32.21 -34.07
C ASP A 341 30.86 -30.74 -34.03
N ALA A 342 31.37 -30.31 -32.88
CA ALA A 342 31.99 -29.02 -32.70
C ALA A 342 33.45 -29.25 -32.30
N VAL A 343 34.37 -28.59 -33.01
CA VAL A 343 35.81 -28.71 -32.77
C VAL A 343 36.35 -27.41 -32.24
N ASP A 344 37.27 -27.53 -31.28
CA ASP A 344 37.97 -26.38 -30.74
C ASP A 344 38.86 -25.74 -31.81
N ASN A 345 38.64 -24.47 -32.12
CA ASN A 345 39.45 -23.67 -33.02
C ASN A 345 40.01 -22.41 -32.33
N GLY A 346 40.41 -22.56 -31.05
CA GLY A 346 40.97 -21.48 -30.25
C GLY A 346 39.88 -20.60 -29.64
N SER A 347 39.62 -19.43 -30.21
CA SER A 347 38.62 -18.47 -29.67
C SER A 347 37.17 -18.91 -29.93
N ASN A 348 36.94 -19.81 -30.89
CA ASN A 348 35.61 -20.25 -31.30
C ASN A 348 35.57 -21.78 -31.40
N TRP A 349 34.36 -22.33 -31.35
CA TRP A 349 34.05 -23.68 -31.81
C TRP A 349 33.71 -23.63 -33.30
N THR A 350 34.29 -24.53 -34.09
CA THR A 350 33.91 -24.71 -35.50
C THR A 350 32.99 -25.92 -35.60
N LEU A 351 31.78 -25.71 -36.10
CA LEU A 351 30.83 -26.80 -36.37
C LEU A 351 31.26 -27.57 -37.61
N ARG A 352 31.38 -28.89 -37.50
CA ARG A 352 31.60 -29.77 -38.65
C ARG A 352 30.38 -30.63 -38.87
N MET A 353 30.05 -30.76 -40.14
CA MET A 353 29.09 -31.75 -40.63
C MET A 353 29.89 -32.87 -41.28
N GLN A 354 29.61 -34.11 -40.90
CA GLN A 354 30.23 -35.29 -41.46
C GLN A 354 29.14 -36.20 -42.02
N VAL A 355 29.39 -36.75 -43.20
CA VAL A 355 28.48 -37.63 -43.91
C VAL A 355 29.13 -38.99 -44.14
N TYR A 356 28.35 -40.05 -43.96
CA TYR A 356 28.75 -41.40 -44.33
C TYR A 356 28.15 -41.75 -45.69
N ILE A 357 29.00 -42.09 -46.66
CA ILE A 357 28.59 -42.33 -48.06
C ILE A 357 28.91 -43.78 -48.46
N GLN A 358 27.92 -44.46 -49.06
CA GLN A 358 28.08 -45.81 -49.60
C GLN A 358 28.02 -45.78 -51.14
N GLY A 359 28.92 -46.51 -51.80
CA GLY A 359 28.88 -46.76 -53.25
C GLY A 359 29.32 -45.63 -54.18
N GLY A 360 30.16 -44.68 -53.72
CA GLY A 360 30.56 -43.50 -54.50
C GLY A 360 31.90 -43.58 -55.24
N THR A 361 32.12 -42.68 -56.21
CA THR A 361 33.30 -42.63 -57.12
C THR A 361 34.65 -42.28 -56.48
N ALA A 362 34.69 -41.92 -55.20
CA ALA A 362 35.92 -41.57 -54.50
C ALA A 362 36.40 -42.70 -53.56
N GLY A 363 37.03 -43.72 -54.15
CA GLY A 363 38.20 -44.43 -53.61
C GLY A 363 38.11 -45.29 -52.33
N THR A 364 37.16 -45.09 -51.41
CA THR A 364 36.96 -46.00 -50.25
C THR A 364 35.52 -45.95 -49.78
N THR A 365 34.70 -46.89 -50.23
CA THR A 365 33.39 -47.13 -49.61
C THR A 365 33.57 -47.42 -48.12
N GLY A 366 32.88 -46.67 -47.27
CA GLY A 366 32.84 -46.93 -45.82
C GLY A 366 33.53 -45.91 -44.92
N ASN A 367 33.82 -44.69 -45.40
CA ASN A 367 34.41 -43.62 -44.59
C ASN A 367 33.45 -42.45 -44.34
N TRP A 368 33.68 -41.74 -43.23
CA TRP A 368 33.05 -40.45 -42.93
C TRP A 368 33.81 -39.33 -43.64
N TYR A 369 33.09 -38.43 -44.29
CA TYR A 369 33.65 -37.28 -44.99
C TYR A 369 33.17 -35.98 -44.35
N THR A 370 34.10 -35.07 -44.06
CA THR A 370 33.77 -33.70 -43.62
C THR A 370 33.29 -32.88 -44.80
N VAL A 371 32.10 -32.31 -44.68
CA VAL A 371 31.50 -31.46 -45.71
C VAL A 371 32.15 -30.08 -45.63
N ASN A 372 32.64 -29.56 -46.75
CA ASN A 372 33.15 -28.19 -46.87
C ASN A 372 32.14 -27.26 -47.57
N ALA A 373 31.44 -27.79 -48.56
CA ALA A 373 30.35 -27.13 -49.25
C ALA A 373 29.43 -28.19 -49.87
N ALA A 374 28.13 -27.92 -49.91
CA ALA A 374 27.17 -28.74 -50.64
C ALA A 374 26.49 -27.87 -51.69
N SER A 375 26.65 -28.22 -52.97
CA SER A 375 25.84 -27.64 -54.04
C SER A 375 24.60 -28.52 -54.25
N GLY A 376 23.41 -27.91 -54.24
CA GLY A 376 22.19 -28.56 -54.73
C GLY A 376 21.31 -29.31 -53.72
N ALA A 377 21.62 -29.31 -52.42
CA ALA A 377 20.68 -29.80 -51.40
C ALA A 377 20.69 -28.88 -50.17
N ASN A 378 19.50 -28.44 -49.74
CA ASN A 378 19.31 -27.74 -48.48
C ASN A 378 19.51 -28.76 -47.36
N TRP A 379 20.68 -28.78 -46.72
CA TRP A 379 20.89 -29.57 -45.52
C TRP A 379 20.28 -28.83 -44.33
N GLU A 380 19.23 -29.39 -43.74
CA GLU A 380 18.70 -28.95 -42.45
C GLU A 380 19.12 -29.99 -41.41
N ALA A 381 20.22 -29.70 -40.71
CA ALA A 381 20.57 -30.40 -39.49
C ALA A 381 20.27 -29.44 -38.33
N SER A 382 19.40 -29.88 -37.43
CA SER A 382 19.14 -29.18 -36.18
C SER A 382 20.19 -29.60 -35.15
N LEU A 383 20.85 -28.61 -34.56
CA LEU A 383 21.83 -28.84 -33.51
C LEU A 383 21.49 -27.99 -32.30
N MET A 384 21.44 -28.64 -31.13
CA MET A 384 21.53 -27.95 -29.85
C MET A 384 22.99 -27.99 -29.40
N VAL A 385 23.60 -26.80 -29.35
CA VAL A 385 24.92 -26.62 -28.73
C VAL A 385 24.71 -25.96 -27.38
N GLY A 386 24.97 -26.73 -26.34
CA GLY A 386 25.18 -26.18 -25.00
C GLY A 386 26.68 -26.01 -24.81
N THR A 387 27.12 -24.81 -24.46
CA THR A 387 28.44 -24.67 -23.84
C THR A 387 28.27 -24.76 -22.33
N LYS A 388 29.25 -25.19 -21.55
CA LYS A 388 29.23 -24.97 -20.09
C LYS A 388 30.65 -24.76 -19.61
N CYS A 389 30.80 -24.06 -18.51
CA CYS A 389 32.08 -23.96 -17.83
C CYS A 389 32.14 -25.11 -16.80
N SER A 390 33.17 -25.96 -16.90
CA SER A 390 33.45 -27.02 -15.92
C SER A 390 34.72 -26.79 -15.14
#